data_AF-A0A7C7I9X4-F1
#
_entry.id   AF-A0A7C7I9X4-F1
#
_cell.length_a   1.000
_cell.length_b   1.000
_cell.length_c   1.000
_cell.angle_alpha   90.00
_cell.angle_beta   90.00
_cell.angle_gamma   90.00
#
_symmetry.space_group_name_H-M   'P 1'
#
loop_
_entity.id
_entity.type
_entity.pdbx_description
1 polymer ?
#
loop_
_entity_poly.entity_id
_entity_poly.type
_entity_poly.pdbx_seq_one_letter_code
_entity_poly.pdbx_strand_id
1 'polypeptide(L)'
;MAGDIGLVGGEEFRLGCEDMDREIMRVSGQQPSRVLVLPTAAVTGPAKAANDGVTHFAGLGGDAHQLMVLDRTQAEDPEFSRAVDSAGVVYFTGGSPDHLLAVLRDSPLLTAILKGVEQGTVLAGSSAGAMVFGSYMRRPSAGGWIEALGIVPGVAVMPHHENRDPAETSRELQSQAPSGLTVLGVDARTGCLGKPGNWRVVGSGKVTVYKGSEWAVYQSGDTLPGDV
;
A
#
# COMPACT_ATOMS: atom_id res chain seq x y z
N MET A 1 -12.59 -1.97 10.40
CA MET A 1 -12.57 -2.23 8.93
C MET A 1 -12.72 -3.73 8.69
N ALA A 2 -13.59 -4.13 7.77
CA ALA A 2 -13.82 -5.55 7.45
C ALA A 2 -12.86 -6.09 6.38
N GLY A 3 -12.42 -5.25 5.44
CA GLY A 3 -11.42 -5.56 4.44
C GLY A 3 -9.99 -5.45 4.96
N ASP A 4 -9.08 -6.19 4.33
CA ASP A 4 -7.65 -6.17 4.64
C ASP A 4 -6.94 -5.05 3.87
N ILE A 5 -5.80 -4.61 4.40
CA ILE A 5 -4.90 -3.63 3.79
C ILE A 5 -3.61 -4.35 3.40
N GLY A 6 -3.09 -4.06 2.21
CA GLY A 6 -1.80 -4.54 1.72
C GLY A 6 -0.79 -3.39 1.62
N LEU A 7 0.26 -3.44 2.44
CA LEU A 7 1.38 -2.49 2.42
C LEU A 7 2.57 -3.14 1.70
N VAL A 8 2.73 -2.88 0.40
CA VAL A 8 3.72 -3.55 -0.47
C VAL A 8 4.96 -2.68 -0.67
N GLY A 9 6.14 -3.30 -0.57
CA GLY A 9 7.44 -2.60 -0.55
C GLY A 9 7.98 -2.15 -1.91
N GLY A 10 7.31 -2.48 -3.02
CA GLY A 10 7.74 -2.07 -4.36
C GLY A 10 8.00 -3.22 -5.32
N GLU A 11 8.40 -2.87 -6.54
CA GLU A 11 8.57 -3.81 -7.67
C GLU A 11 7.30 -4.60 -8.00
N GLU A 12 6.14 -3.97 -7.85
CA GLU A 12 4.85 -4.58 -8.15
C GLU A 12 4.81 -5.14 -9.58
N PHE A 13 4.02 -6.21 -9.74
CA PHE A 13 3.74 -6.86 -11.02
C PHE A 13 4.96 -7.50 -11.71
N ARG A 14 6.06 -7.70 -10.97
CA ARG A 14 7.27 -8.40 -11.44
C ARG A 14 7.30 -9.84 -10.96
N LEU A 15 8.25 -10.60 -11.54
CA LEU A 15 8.55 -11.96 -11.12
C LEU A 15 8.93 -12.01 -9.64
N GLY A 16 8.23 -12.85 -8.88
CA GLY A 16 8.35 -13.00 -7.43
C GLY A 16 7.23 -12.35 -6.62
N CYS A 17 6.33 -11.60 -7.25
CA CYS A 17 5.14 -11.04 -6.60
C CYS A 17 3.93 -11.99 -6.59
N GLU A 18 3.96 -13.06 -7.40
CA GLU A 18 2.76 -13.81 -7.75
C GLU A 18 2.06 -14.43 -6.53
N ASP A 19 2.80 -14.97 -5.57
CA ASP A 19 2.21 -15.58 -4.38
C ASP A 19 1.61 -14.55 -3.42
N MET A 20 2.27 -13.40 -3.26
CA MET A 20 1.75 -12.27 -2.49
C MET A 20 0.48 -11.72 -3.13
N ASP A 21 0.49 -11.48 -4.43
CA ASP A 21 -0.62 -10.86 -5.16
C ASP A 21 -1.82 -11.82 -5.30
N ARG A 22 -1.58 -13.14 -5.37
CA ARG A 22 -2.64 -14.16 -5.20
C ARG A 22 -3.26 -14.10 -3.82
N GLU A 23 -2.46 -13.93 -2.77
CA GLU A 23 -2.96 -13.84 -1.42
C GLU A 23 -3.80 -12.55 -1.21
N ILE A 24 -3.36 -11.42 -1.77
CA ILE A 24 -4.13 -10.16 -1.80
C ILE A 24 -5.50 -10.38 -2.46
N MET A 25 -5.55 -11.06 -3.61
CA MET A 25 -6.84 -11.40 -4.25
C MET A 25 -7.66 -12.36 -3.40
N ARG A 26 -7.04 -13.38 -2.81
CA ARG A 26 -7.72 -14.43 -2.04
C ARG A 26 -8.44 -13.86 -0.83
N VAL A 27 -7.84 -12.92 -0.11
CA VAL A 27 -8.46 -12.32 1.10
C VAL A 27 -9.66 -11.43 0.78
N SER A 28 -9.86 -11.02 -0.48
CA SER A 28 -11.10 -10.34 -0.90
C SER A 28 -12.34 -11.24 -0.86
N GLY A 29 -12.17 -12.56 -0.86
CA GLY A 29 -13.26 -13.53 -0.89
C GLY A 29 -14.02 -13.65 -2.21
N GLN A 30 -13.65 -12.88 -3.25
CA GLN A 30 -14.27 -12.93 -4.57
C GLN A 30 -13.59 -13.98 -5.48
N GLN A 31 -14.37 -14.64 -6.34
CA GLN A 31 -13.89 -15.59 -7.34
C GLN A 31 -14.62 -15.43 -8.70
N PRO A 32 -13.95 -14.96 -9.77
CA PRO A 32 -12.63 -14.33 -9.74
C PRO A 32 -12.64 -13.04 -8.90
N SER A 33 -11.49 -12.66 -8.33
CA SER A 33 -11.37 -11.39 -7.62
C SER A 33 -11.41 -10.24 -8.60
N ARG A 34 -12.33 -9.29 -8.43
CA ARG A 34 -12.35 -8.06 -9.24
C ARG A 34 -11.31 -7.08 -8.73
N VAL A 35 -10.25 -6.85 -9.52
CA VAL A 35 -9.12 -6.00 -9.14
C VAL A 35 -9.19 -4.69 -9.93
N LEU A 36 -9.25 -3.55 -9.23
CA LEU A 36 -9.11 -2.23 -9.83
C LEU A 36 -7.70 -1.71 -9.62
N VAL A 37 -6.97 -1.50 -10.70
CA VAL A 37 -5.61 -0.94 -10.68
C VAL A 37 -5.67 0.57 -10.92
N LEU A 38 -5.21 1.34 -9.94
CA LEU A 38 -5.14 2.79 -9.98
C LEU A 38 -3.68 3.24 -10.14
N PRO A 39 -3.29 3.76 -11.32
CA PRO A 39 -1.92 4.18 -11.58
C PRO A 39 -1.66 5.62 -11.12
N THR A 40 -2.43 6.14 -10.17
CA THR A 40 -2.46 7.56 -9.82
C THR A 40 -1.08 8.09 -9.45
N ALA A 41 -0.24 7.29 -8.76
CA ALA A 41 1.13 7.70 -8.43
C ALA A 41 2.07 7.74 -9.65
N ALA A 42 1.80 7.01 -10.72
CA ALA A 42 2.70 6.82 -11.86
C ALA A 42 2.67 7.99 -12.86
N VAL A 43 3.09 9.19 -12.44
CA VAL A 43 3.00 10.45 -13.20
C VAL A 43 3.54 10.38 -14.64
N THR A 44 4.67 9.69 -14.87
CA THR A 44 5.33 9.67 -16.19
C THR A 44 4.86 8.54 -17.10
N GLY A 45 4.15 7.54 -16.58
CA GLY A 45 3.77 6.35 -17.35
C GLY A 45 2.53 5.64 -16.82
N PRO A 46 1.42 6.35 -16.57
CA PRO A 46 0.27 5.78 -15.87
C PRO A 46 -0.41 4.68 -16.68
N ALA A 47 -0.51 4.84 -18.00
CA ALA A 47 -1.09 3.83 -18.88
C ALA A 47 -0.28 2.52 -18.87
N LYS A 48 1.05 2.61 -18.83
CA LYS A 48 1.91 1.44 -18.72
C LYS A 48 1.73 0.77 -17.36
N ALA A 49 1.78 1.52 -16.27
CA ALA A 49 1.61 0.99 -14.92
C ALA A 49 0.26 0.28 -14.73
N ALA A 50 -0.82 0.88 -15.24
CA ALA A 50 -2.14 0.26 -15.25
C ALA A 50 -2.17 -1.03 -16.08
N ASN A 51 -1.64 -1.00 -17.30
CA ASN A 51 -1.62 -2.17 -18.18
C ASN A 51 -0.78 -3.32 -17.60
N ASP A 52 0.37 -3.01 -16.99
CA ASP A 52 1.21 -4.01 -16.31
C ASP A 52 0.41 -4.69 -15.18
N GLY A 53 -0.28 -3.91 -14.34
CA GLY A 53 -1.11 -4.44 -13.25
C GLY A 53 -2.29 -5.28 -13.75
N VAL A 54 -3.00 -4.81 -14.77
CA VAL A 54 -4.11 -5.57 -15.39
C VAL A 54 -3.60 -6.89 -15.96
N THR A 55 -2.49 -6.86 -16.71
CA THR A 55 -1.89 -8.06 -17.30
C THR A 55 -1.46 -9.05 -16.21
N HIS A 56 -0.84 -8.55 -15.14
CA HIS A 56 -0.37 -9.36 -14.03
C HIS A 56 -1.53 -10.05 -13.30
N PHE A 57 -2.49 -9.30 -12.79
CA PHE A 57 -3.62 -9.87 -12.04
C PHE A 57 -4.52 -10.77 -12.90
N ALA A 58 -4.72 -10.44 -14.18
CA ALA A 58 -5.40 -11.34 -15.10
C ALA A 58 -4.64 -12.67 -15.29
N GLY A 59 -3.31 -12.61 -15.41
CA GLY A 59 -2.45 -13.80 -15.45
C GLY A 59 -2.49 -14.66 -14.18
N LEU A 60 -2.84 -14.06 -13.04
CA LEU A 60 -3.07 -14.76 -11.77
C LEU A 60 -4.50 -15.30 -11.61
N GLY A 61 -5.40 -15.07 -12.57
CA GLY A 61 -6.80 -15.51 -12.55
C GLY A 61 -7.79 -14.49 -11.97
N GLY A 62 -7.39 -13.23 -11.79
CA GLY A 62 -8.27 -12.14 -11.38
C GLY A 62 -9.04 -11.51 -12.55
N ASP A 63 -10.14 -10.83 -12.24
CA ASP A 63 -10.91 -9.99 -13.16
C ASP A 63 -10.42 -8.54 -13.05
N ALA A 64 -9.28 -8.27 -13.70
CA ALA A 64 -8.51 -7.03 -13.50
C ALA A 64 -8.89 -5.93 -14.49
N HIS A 65 -9.09 -4.72 -13.98
CA HIS A 65 -9.45 -3.53 -14.75
C HIS A 65 -8.62 -2.34 -14.29
N GLN A 66 -8.34 -1.42 -15.22
CA GLN A 66 -7.73 -0.13 -14.87
C GLN A 66 -8.81 0.90 -14.48
N LEU A 67 -8.49 1.74 -13.51
CA LEU A 67 -9.27 2.93 -13.18
C LEU A 67 -8.34 4.16 -13.23
N MET A 68 -8.41 4.89 -14.35
CA MET A 68 -7.45 5.94 -14.72
C MET A 68 -7.72 7.26 -14.00
N VAL A 69 -7.59 7.27 -12.67
CA VAL A 69 -7.60 8.48 -11.84
C VAL A 69 -6.17 9.04 -11.84
N LEU A 70 -5.94 10.11 -12.57
CA LEU A 70 -4.59 10.67 -12.80
C LEU A 70 -4.39 12.01 -12.09
N ASP A 71 -5.48 12.73 -11.83
CA ASP A 71 -5.50 14.04 -11.22
C ASP A 71 -6.70 14.22 -10.28
N ARG A 72 -6.72 15.38 -9.62
CA ARG A 72 -7.73 15.71 -8.62
C ARG A 72 -9.15 15.73 -9.18
N THR A 73 -9.32 16.17 -10.43
CA THR A 73 -10.63 16.29 -11.07
C THR A 73 -11.29 14.92 -11.17
N GLN A 74 -10.54 13.88 -11.56
CA GLN A 74 -11.10 12.52 -11.62
C GLN A 74 -11.37 11.94 -10.23
N ALA A 75 -10.59 12.29 -9.21
CA ALA A 75 -10.85 11.86 -7.84
C ALA A 75 -12.11 12.52 -7.23
N GLU A 76 -12.50 13.69 -7.75
CA GLU A 76 -13.73 14.41 -7.39
C GLU A 76 -14.96 13.98 -8.20
N ASP A 77 -14.75 13.30 -9.32
CA ASP A 77 -15.82 12.87 -10.20
C ASP A 77 -16.57 11.62 -9.63
N PRO A 78 -17.90 11.73 -9.42
CA PRO A 78 -18.72 10.61 -8.94
C PRO A 78 -18.71 9.36 -9.83
N GLU A 79 -18.35 9.46 -11.12
CA GLU A 79 -18.21 8.29 -11.99
C GLU A 79 -17.09 7.35 -11.53
N PHE A 80 -15.94 7.92 -11.14
CA PHE A 80 -14.81 7.14 -10.63
C PHE A 80 -15.09 6.57 -9.24
N SER A 81 -15.83 7.30 -8.41
CA SER A 81 -16.27 6.80 -7.10
C SER A 81 -17.23 5.62 -7.24
N ARG A 82 -18.17 5.65 -8.19
CA ARG A 82 -19.07 4.50 -8.45
C ARG A 82 -18.33 3.28 -8.98
N ALA A 83 -17.23 3.47 -9.69
CA ALA A 83 -16.45 2.35 -10.23
C ALA A 83 -15.88 1.44 -9.13
N VAL A 84 -15.63 1.97 -7.92
CA VAL A 84 -15.03 1.18 -6.81
C VAL A 84 -16.03 0.32 -6.04
N ASP A 85 -17.34 0.56 -6.15
CA ASP A 85 -18.39 -0.09 -5.34
C ASP A 85 -18.42 -1.63 -5.43
N SER A 86 -17.86 -2.20 -6.50
CA SER A 86 -17.87 -3.66 -6.76
C SER A 86 -16.48 -4.28 -6.75
N ALA A 87 -15.44 -3.51 -6.39
CA ALA A 87 -14.08 -4.00 -6.34
C ALA A 87 -13.88 -4.99 -5.18
N GLY A 88 -13.29 -6.14 -5.46
CA GLY A 88 -12.73 -7.02 -4.44
C GLY A 88 -11.39 -6.51 -3.93
N VAL A 89 -10.59 -5.93 -4.84
CA VAL A 89 -9.30 -5.30 -4.54
C VAL A 89 -9.22 -3.95 -5.24
N VAL A 90 -8.81 -2.92 -4.51
CA VAL A 90 -8.34 -1.65 -5.04
C VAL A 90 -6.83 -1.61 -4.85
N TYR A 91 -6.06 -1.53 -5.93
CA TYR A 91 -4.60 -1.57 -5.92
C TYR A 91 -4.00 -0.28 -6.47
N PHE A 92 -3.27 0.46 -5.64
CA PHE A 92 -2.50 1.62 -6.06
C PHE A 92 -1.07 1.23 -6.45
N THR A 93 -0.65 1.62 -7.66
CA THR A 93 0.72 1.41 -8.13
C THR A 93 1.70 2.36 -7.44
N GLY A 94 3.00 2.10 -7.59
CA GLY A 94 4.08 2.99 -7.20
C GLY A 94 4.23 4.20 -8.11
N GLY A 95 5.10 5.13 -7.70
CA GLY A 95 5.36 6.38 -8.40
C GLY A 95 5.63 7.53 -7.42
N SER A 96 4.93 8.66 -7.59
CA SER A 96 5.03 9.83 -6.73
C SER A 96 4.03 9.75 -5.56
N PRO A 97 4.48 9.56 -4.30
CA PRO A 97 3.59 9.58 -3.14
C PRO A 97 3.00 10.96 -2.88
N ASP A 98 3.74 12.03 -3.20
CA ASP A 98 3.27 13.42 -3.07
C ASP A 98 2.07 13.68 -3.99
N HIS A 99 2.16 13.24 -5.25
CA HIS A 99 1.08 13.39 -6.22
C HIS A 99 -0.14 12.55 -5.82
N LEU A 100 0.09 11.30 -5.45
CA LEU A 100 -0.97 10.40 -4.99
C LEU A 100 -1.72 10.99 -3.78
N LEU A 101 -0.98 11.49 -2.79
CA LEU A 101 -1.55 12.11 -1.60
C LEU A 101 -2.39 13.34 -1.96
N ALA A 102 -1.86 14.22 -2.81
CA ALA A 102 -2.56 15.44 -3.25
C ALA A 102 -3.85 15.15 -4.03
N VAL A 103 -3.85 14.10 -4.86
CA VAL A 103 -5.04 13.68 -5.61
C VAL A 103 -6.10 13.10 -4.68
N LEU A 104 -5.74 12.22 -3.75
CA LEU A 104 -6.70 11.45 -2.95
C LEU A 104 -7.22 12.16 -1.70
N ARG A 105 -6.40 12.97 -1.03
CA ARG A 105 -6.73 13.54 0.29
C ARG A 105 -8.05 14.29 0.25
N ASP A 106 -9.01 13.95 1.11
CA ASP A 106 -10.34 14.59 1.16
C ASP A 106 -11.13 14.49 -0.16
N SER A 107 -10.86 13.48 -1.00
CA SER A 107 -11.63 13.25 -2.23
C SER A 107 -12.86 12.35 -1.99
N PRO A 108 -13.93 12.53 -2.78
CA PRO A 108 -15.03 11.58 -2.87
C PRO A 108 -14.56 10.15 -3.19
N LEU A 109 -13.57 9.99 -4.08
CA LEU A 109 -13.00 8.69 -4.41
C LEU A 109 -12.40 7.99 -3.19
N LEU A 110 -11.58 8.69 -2.39
CA LEU A 110 -11.02 8.11 -1.17
C LEU A 110 -12.13 7.71 -0.19
N THR A 111 -13.15 8.55 -0.05
CA THR A 111 -14.31 8.23 0.80
C THR A 111 -15.02 6.95 0.34
N ALA A 112 -15.22 6.79 -0.98
CA ALA A 112 -15.82 5.59 -1.56
C ALA A 112 -14.94 4.34 -1.35
N ILE A 113 -13.63 4.46 -1.54
CA ILE A 113 -12.67 3.37 -1.31
C ILE A 113 -12.72 2.92 0.16
N LEU A 114 -12.65 3.86 1.12
CA LEU A 114 -12.69 3.53 2.54
C LEU A 114 -14.00 2.88 2.96
N LYS A 115 -15.13 3.34 2.41
CA LYS A 115 -16.43 2.66 2.58
C LYS A 115 -16.41 1.23 2.04
N GLY A 116 -15.78 0.99 0.88
CA GLY A 116 -15.56 -0.36 0.36
C GLY A 116 -14.73 -1.22 1.31
N VAL A 117 -13.65 -0.66 1.87
CA VAL A 117 -12.80 -1.35 2.86
C VAL A 117 -13.58 -1.69 4.13
N GLU A 118 -14.49 -0.83 4.58
CA GLU A 118 -15.40 -1.17 5.68
C GLU A 118 -16.32 -2.34 5.36
N GLN A 119 -16.61 -2.59 4.07
CA GLN A 119 -17.50 -3.64 3.57
C GLN A 119 -16.77 -4.92 3.12
N GLY A 120 -15.43 -4.93 3.14
CA GLY A 120 -14.64 -6.13 2.81
C GLY A 120 -13.71 -5.98 1.60
N THR A 121 -13.77 -4.86 0.86
CA THR A 121 -12.81 -4.59 -0.22
C THR A 121 -11.39 -4.52 0.35
N VAL A 122 -10.45 -5.18 -0.33
CA VAL A 122 -9.04 -5.11 0.03
C VAL A 122 -8.44 -3.85 -0.57
N LEU A 123 -7.71 -3.08 0.23
CA LEU A 123 -6.96 -1.91 -0.24
C LEU A 123 -5.46 -2.22 -0.21
N ALA A 124 -4.83 -2.31 -1.37
CA ALA A 124 -3.41 -2.56 -1.50
C ALA A 124 -2.70 -1.39 -2.18
N GLY A 125 -1.44 -1.18 -1.82
CA GLY A 125 -0.61 -0.14 -2.41
C GLY A 125 0.85 -0.56 -2.44
N SER A 126 1.52 -0.31 -3.57
CA SER A 126 2.95 -0.56 -3.71
C SER A 126 3.76 0.72 -3.61
N SER A 127 4.87 0.68 -2.88
CA SER A 127 5.83 1.78 -2.75
C SER A 127 5.13 3.08 -2.34
N ALA A 128 4.97 4.04 -3.25
CA ALA A 128 4.19 5.26 -3.04
C ALA A 128 2.77 5.00 -2.49
N GLY A 129 2.08 3.96 -2.99
CA GLY A 129 0.76 3.55 -2.50
C GLY A 129 0.78 3.14 -1.02
N ALA A 130 1.76 2.32 -0.61
CA ALA A 130 1.91 1.91 0.78
C ALA A 130 2.27 3.09 1.70
N MET A 131 3.10 4.01 1.22
CA MET A 131 3.51 5.20 1.97
C MET A 131 2.32 6.09 2.33
N VAL A 132 1.42 6.38 1.38
CA VAL A 132 0.30 7.29 1.63
C VAL A 132 -0.75 6.71 2.58
N PHE A 133 -0.81 5.39 2.78
CA PHE A 133 -1.77 4.77 3.69
C PHE A 133 -1.43 4.98 5.17
N GLY A 134 -0.17 5.24 5.51
CA GLY A 134 0.24 5.49 6.89
C GLY A 134 -0.30 6.80 7.46
N SER A 135 -0.09 7.03 8.76
CA SER A 135 -0.31 8.35 9.40
C SER A 135 0.69 9.39 8.92
N TYR A 136 1.93 8.96 8.69
CA TYR A 136 3.01 9.80 8.18
C TYR A 136 3.72 9.10 7.04
N MET A 137 4.32 9.88 6.15
CA MET A 137 5.25 9.38 5.15
C MET A 137 6.52 10.23 5.11
N ARG A 138 7.64 9.58 4.80
CA ARG A 138 8.92 10.27 4.67
C ARG A 138 8.91 11.14 3.41
N ARG A 139 9.18 12.42 3.58
CA ARG A 139 9.31 13.43 2.52
C ARG A 139 10.55 14.29 2.78
N PRO A 140 11.75 13.85 2.36
CA PRO A 140 12.99 14.55 2.63
C PRO A 140 13.01 16.01 2.15
N SER A 141 12.36 16.29 1.02
CA SER A 141 12.25 17.64 0.43
C SER A 141 11.42 18.63 1.28
N ALA A 142 10.66 18.15 2.27
CA ALA A 142 9.74 18.96 3.07
C ALA A 142 10.05 18.91 4.57
N GLY A 143 11.31 18.68 4.95
CA GLY A 143 11.71 18.62 6.35
C GLY A 143 11.63 17.24 6.99
N GLY A 144 11.50 16.18 6.19
CA GLY A 144 11.70 14.79 6.63
C GLY A 144 10.43 13.96 6.66
N TRP A 145 9.39 14.42 7.35
CA TRP A 145 8.13 13.70 7.54
C TRP A 145 6.93 14.62 7.36
N ILE A 146 5.88 14.12 6.70
CA ILE A 146 4.60 14.82 6.58
C ILE A 146 3.44 13.87 6.89
N GLU A 147 2.31 14.42 7.31
CA GLU A 147 1.07 13.65 7.47
C GLU A 147 0.62 13.10 6.12
N ALA A 148 0.22 11.83 6.11
CA ALA A 148 -0.28 11.12 4.94
C ALA A 148 -1.82 10.98 5.01
N LEU A 149 -2.42 9.85 4.62
CA LEU A 149 -3.88 9.68 4.66
C LEU A 149 -4.39 9.14 6.00
N GLY A 150 -3.53 8.54 6.83
CA GLY A 150 -3.91 8.01 8.13
C GLY A 150 -4.85 6.80 8.08
N ILE A 151 -4.85 6.04 6.98
CA ILE A 151 -5.67 4.83 6.81
C ILE A 151 -5.21 3.74 7.79
N VAL A 152 -3.89 3.65 8.02
CA VAL A 152 -3.28 2.81 9.04
C VAL A 152 -2.74 3.70 10.15
N PRO A 153 -3.49 3.88 11.27
CA PRO A 153 -3.10 4.78 12.35
C PRO A 153 -1.80 4.36 13.03
N GLY A 154 -0.92 5.32 13.34
CA GLY A 154 0.32 5.07 14.08
C GLY A 154 1.42 4.36 13.29
N VAL A 155 1.22 4.16 11.98
CA VAL A 155 2.16 3.46 11.10
C VAL A 155 2.70 4.39 10.02
N ALA A 156 3.97 4.21 9.65
CA ALA A 156 4.54 4.69 8.39
C ALA A 156 5.27 3.56 7.66
N VAL A 157 5.32 3.62 6.33
CA VAL A 157 5.96 2.61 5.49
C VAL A 157 7.22 3.18 4.84
N MET A 158 8.32 2.43 4.92
CA MET A 158 9.56 2.64 4.18
C MET A 158 9.71 1.51 3.15
N PRO A 159 9.25 1.71 1.90
CA PRO A 159 9.41 0.71 0.84
C PRO A 159 10.87 0.59 0.39
N HIS A 160 11.17 -0.42 -0.44
CA HIS A 160 12.51 -0.69 -0.97
C HIS A 160 13.57 -0.84 0.14
N HIS A 161 13.27 -1.67 1.14
CA HIS A 161 14.04 -1.79 2.36
C HIS A 161 15.19 -2.83 2.30
N GLU A 162 15.28 -3.64 1.25
CA GLU A 162 16.12 -4.85 1.18
C GLU A 162 17.62 -4.59 1.41
N ASN A 163 18.06 -3.38 1.12
CA ASN A 163 19.47 -2.97 1.16
C ASN A 163 19.80 -2.04 2.33
N ARG A 164 18.89 -1.89 3.31
CA ARG A 164 19.11 -1.04 4.47
C ARG A 164 19.66 -1.82 5.66
N ASP A 165 20.57 -1.19 6.39
CA ASP A 165 21.01 -1.68 7.70
C ASP A 165 19.97 -1.31 8.78
N PRO A 166 19.40 -2.27 9.53
CA PRO A 166 18.38 -1.95 10.52
C PRO A 166 18.91 -1.14 11.71
N ALA A 167 20.16 -1.31 12.12
CA ALA A 167 20.72 -0.55 13.25
C ALA A 167 20.94 0.92 12.89
N GLU A 168 21.44 1.21 11.68
CA GLU A 168 21.53 2.55 11.13
C GLU A 168 20.15 3.18 10.95
N THR A 169 19.22 2.44 10.33
CA THR A 169 17.85 2.93 10.10
C THR A 169 17.15 3.26 11.43
N SER A 170 17.26 2.40 12.45
CA SER A 170 16.68 2.66 13.78
C SER A 170 17.24 3.94 14.41
N ARG A 171 18.55 4.21 14.29
CA ARG A 171 19.16 5.46 14.79
C ARG A 171 18.64 6.70 14.06
N GLU A 172 18.50 6.62 12.72
CA GLU A 172 17.90 7.71 11.94
C GLU A 172 16.47 8.00 12.41
N LEU A 173 15.64 6.95 12.53
CA LEU A 173 14.24 7.07 12.93
C LEU A 173 14.09 7.68 14.32
N GLN A 174 14.91 7.28 15.29
CA GLN A 174 14.89 7.88 16.63
C GLN A 174 15.14 9.39 16.62
N SER A 175 15.92 9.89 15.66
CA SER A 175 16.25 11.32 15.56
C SER A 175 15.24 12.14 14.75
N GLN A 176 14.50 11.50 13.83
CA GLN A 176 13.75 12.21 12.79
C GLN A 176 12.26 11.89 12.79
N ALA A 177 11.86 10.68 13.19
CA ALA A 177 10.48 10.25 13.08
C ALA A 177 9.61 10.89 14.18
N PRO A 178 8.33 11.16 13.89
CA PRO A 178 7.35 11.52 14.91
C PRO A 178 7.35 10.54 16.08
N SER A 179 7.24 11.06 17.31
CA SER A 179 7.24 10.23 18.52
C SER A 179 6.07 9.23 18.53
N GLY A 180 6.34 8.00 18.95
CA GLY A 180 5.32 6.94 19.05
C GLY A 180 4.94 6.27 17.71
N LEU A 181 5.60 6.64 16.61
CA LEU A 181 5.36 6.06 15.30
C LEU A 181 6.01 4.68 15.16
N THR A 182 5.24 3.68 14.72
CA THR A 182 5.79 2.41 14.24
C THR A 182 6.16 2.57 12.76
N VAL A 183 7.39 2.23 12.39
CA VAL A 183 7.84 2.28 11.00
C VAL A 183 8.05 0.88 10.46
N LEU A 184 7.44 0.57 9.32
CA LEU A 184 7.57 -0.70 8.62
C LEU A 184 8.55 -0.53 7.45
N GLY A 185 9.76 -1.08 7.58
CA GLY A 185 10.66 -1.27 6.45
C GLY A 185 10.20 -2.49 5.66
N VAL A 186 9.75 -2.30 4.42
CA VAL A 186 9.17 -3.37 3.60
C VAL A 186 10.03 -3.58 2.37
N ASP A 187 10.52 -4.80 2.21
CA ASP A 187 11.28 -5.21 1.05
C ASP A 187 10.42 -5.22 -0.24
N ALA A 188 11.05 -5.04 -1.39
CA ALA A 188 10.48 -5.21 -2.70
C ALA A 188 9.90 -6.62 -2.83
N ARG A 189 8.79 -6.73 -3.57
CA ARG A 189 8.07 -8.00 -3.79
C ARG A 189 7.66 -8.69 -2.47
N THR A 190 7.45 -7.87 -1.44
CA THR A 190 7.05 -8.25 -0.07
C THR A 190 6.00 -7.26 0.42
N GLY A 191 5.15 -7.68 1.34
CA GLY A 191 4.19 -6.79 1.99
C GLY A 191 3.69 -7.28 3.33
N CYS A 192 3.02 -6.37 4.04
CA CYS A 192 2.19 -6.69 5.19
C CYS A 192 0.72 -6.72 4.75
N LEU A 193 0.05 -7.85 4.93
CA LEU A 193 -1.35 -8.03 4.59
C LEU A 193 -2.16 -8.29 5.86
N GLY A 194 -3.20 -7.50 6.07
CA GLY A 194 -4.09 -7.67 7.21
C GLY A 194 -4.68 -6.36 7.69
N LYS A 195 -4.78 -6.19 9.01
CA LYS A 195 -5.42 -5.03 9.66
C LYS A 195 -4.56 -4.58 10.84
N PRO A 196 -4.72 -3.34 11.33
CA PRO A 196 -4.11 -2.92 12.59
C PRO A 196 -4.34 -3.96 13.70
N GLY A 197 -3.25 -4.40 14.32
CA GLY A 197 -3.18 -5.44 15.35
C GLY A 197 -3.15 -6.88 14.85
N ASN A 198 -3.25 -7.12 13.54
CA ASN A 198 -3.23 -8.46 12.93
C ASN A 198 -2.69 -8.39 11.49
N TRP A 199 -1.37 -8.42 11.37
CA TRP A 199 -0.67 -8.38 10.08
C TRP A 199 0.10 -9.66 9.85
N ARG A 200 0.07 -10.14 8.61
CA ARG A 200 0.93 -11.24 8.16
C ARG A 200 1.88 -10.75 7.07
N VAL A 201 3.14 -11.18 7.15
CA VAL A 201 4.11 -10.92 6.09
C VAL A 201 3.86 -11.86 4.92
N VAL A 202 3.87 -11.32 3.71
CA VAL A 202 3.66 -12.04 2.45
C VAL A 202 4.74 -11.64 1.44
N GLY A 203 5.05 -12.51 0.48
CA GLY A 203 6.06 -12.27 -0.54
C GLY A 203 7.42 -12.87 -0.24
N SER A 204 8.47 -12.38 -0.92
CA SER A 204 9.76 -13.08 -1.05
C SER A 204 10.91 -12.51 -0.21
N GLY A 205 10.76 -11.28 0.28
CA GLY A 205 11.72 -10.60 1.15
C GLY A 205 11.25 -10.57 2.60
N LYS A 206 11.57 -9.48 3.29
CA LYS A 206 11.36 -9.30 4.74
C LYS A 206 10.60 -8.02 5.05
N VAL A 207 10.05 -8.01 6.27
CA VAL A 207 9.51 -6.80 6.90
C VAL A 207 10.29 -6.54 8.17
N THR A 208 10.85 -5.34 8.30
CA THR A 208 11.49 -4.89 9.54
C THR A 208 10.55 -3.92 10.25
N VAL A 209 10.16 -4.25 11.47
CA VAL A 209 9.33 -3.39 12.34
C VAL A 209 10.28 -2.58 13.22
N TYR A 210 10.19 -1.25 13.16
CA TYR A 210 10.92 -0.31 14.00
C TYR A 210 9.97 0.36 15.00
N LYS A 211 10.30 0.32 16.29
CA LYS A 211 9.52 0.95 17.36
C LYS A 211 10.45 1.53 18.42
N GLY A 212 10.55 2.87 18.46
CA GLY A 212 11.51 3.56 19.31
C GLY A 212 12.94 3.11 18.98
N SER A 213 13.67 2.59 19.96
CA SER A 213 15.03 2.05 19.78
C SER A 213 15.06 0.57 19.40
N GLU A 214 13.92 -0.12 19.42
CA GLU A 214 13.84 -1.55 19.14
C GLU A 214 13.45 -1.81 17.69
N TRP A 215 13.94 -2.93 17.16
CA TRP A 215 13.52 -3.41 15.85
C TRP A 215 13.61 -4.94 15.76
N ALA A 216 12.75 -5.51 14.92
CA ALA A 216 12.69 -6.94 14.66
C ALA A 216 12.38 -7.21 13.18
N VAL A 217 12.91 -8.30 12.65
CA VAL A 217 12.79 -8.69 11.24
C VAL A 217 11.89 -9.93 11.13
N TYR A 218 10.93 -9.86 10.22
CA TYR A 218 9.90 -10.86 9.98
C TYR A 218 9.98 -11.33 8.53
N GLN A 219 9.71 -12.62 8.31
CA GLN A 219 9.73 -13.27 7.01
C GLN A 219 8.32 -13.69 6.58
N SER A 220 8.18 -14.08 5.32
CA SER A 220 6.91 -14.58 4.77
C SER A 220 6.26 -15.63 5.67
N GLY A 221 4.98 -15.44 5.99
CA GLY A 221 4.21 -16.29 6.90
C GLY A 221 4.22 -15.85 8.36
N ASP A 222 5.18 -15.03 8.79
CA ASP A 222 5.22 -14.51 10.15
C ASP A 222 4.07 -13.52 10.40
N THR A 223 3.65 -13.45 11.67
CA THR A 223 2.69 -12.45 12.15
C THR A 223 3.46 -11.33 12.85
N LEU A 224 3.13 -10.08 12.52
CA LEU A 224 3.72 -8.92 13.21
C LEU A 224 3.15 -8.77 14.63
N PRO A 225 3.81 -8.02 15.53
CA PRO A 225 3.29 -7.75 16.86
C PRO A 225 1.89 -7.14 16.83
N GLY A 226 1.03 -7.51 17.78
CA GLY A 226 -0.38 -7.07 17.83
C GLY A 226 -0.59 -5.60 18.19
N ASP A 227 0.49 -4.86 18.46
CA ASP A 227 0.52 -3.42 18.72
C ASP A 227 1.04 -2.60 17.52
N VAL A 228 1.13 -3.23 16.34
CA VAL A 228 1.34 -2.64 15.01
C VAL A 228 0.00 -2.49 14.30
#